data_AF-U2EIJ0-F1
#
_entry.id   AF-U2EIJ0-F1
#
_cell.length_a   1.000
_cell.length_b   1.000
_cell.length_c   1.000
_cell.angle_alpha   90.00
_cell.angle_beta   90.00
_cell.angle_gamma   90.00
#
_symmetry.space_group_name_H-M   'P 1'
#
loop_
_entity.id
_entity.type
_entity.pdbx_description
1 polymer ?
#
loop_
_entity_poly.entity_id
_entity_poly.type
_entity_poly.pdbx_seq_one_letter_code
_entity_poly.pdbx_strand_id
1 'polypeptide(L)'
;MKRVDPTRRRLLGGIGGAAGVAALSPSMLLSACKNEVTAGSGSDAASARGPGTRAVDVDFRLRARPDTVPLLPGAPSEVWRYDGALVDGPANTLAPINASYPGPLIRLCRGQRVRARLENRLPEDTTVHWHGLHVPPDVDGQPRLPIKPGENMSVTFDVRDRAGLYWYHPHPHGPDGGRVGFQSYAGLAGPLLIEDDIERGLELPDGDQQLILILQDRSFADDNALRYMDGMGAMMARMQGFLGDRVLVNGRPPQTRDVATRPYRLRILNGSNARIYKLAWSDGRPVTVLGTDGGLLAKPQRLRYVTLAPAQRIDVWVDLSDAQIGQRLSLVSDSYRAGMMGGMGGMGAMMGRSALPAGARFDLLGLRVTDRARDGRSLPQNLDPELSPPSVTRTTPIRRFEFGMRMMRGFSINERQFEGAKVADDEIVALGDTEIWEFVNDTMMPHPMHVHGLQFAVVERRRMTDRRGWPDLDSGLVDAGLLDTVLVLPGERVRIALTFKDFEGLYIYHCHNMEHEDNGMMRYYRVRA
;
A
#
# COMPACT_ATOMS: atom_id res chain seq x y z
N MET A 1 -0.40 31.08 10.99
CA MET A 1 0.86 31.25 11.76
C MET A 1 0.57 31.04 13.23
N LYS A 2 0.95 29.88 13.78
CA LYS A 2 1.01 29.64 15.23
C LYS A 2 2.36 28.95 15.48
N ARG A 3 3.33 29.70 16.01
CA ARG A 3 4.60 29.18 16.53
C ARG A 3 4.33 28.60 17.92
N VAL A 4 4.88 27.42 18.19
CA VAL A 4 4.85 26.79 19.51
C VAL A 4 6.10 27.22 20.30
N ASP A 5 5.86 27.51 21.58
CA ASP A 5 6.77 28.08 22.59
C ASP A 5 7.98 27.16 22.91
N PRO A 6 9.23 27.67 22.86
CA PRO A 6 10.45 26.86 23.02
C PRO A 6 10.89 26.59 24.48
N THR A 7 10.08 26.88 25.50
CA THR A 7 10.56 26.87 26.89
C THR A 7 10.04 25.73 27.78
N ARG A 8 10.32 24.46 27.42
CA ARG A 8 10.40 23.36 28.41
C ARG A 8 11.52 22.36 28.10
N ARG A 9 12.76 22.76 28.41
CA ARG A 9 13.89 21.85 28.57
C ARG A 9 14.13 21.56 30.06
N ARG A 10 13.98 20.30 30.48
CA ARG A 10 14.65 19.67 31.63
C ARG A 10 15.00 18.24 31.18
N LEU A 11 16.24 17.92 30.86
CA LEU A 11 17.39 17.61 31.74
C LEU A 11 17.18 16.31 32.52
N LEU A 12 17.63 15.20 31.93
CA LEU A 12 18.11 14.01 32.65
C LEU A 12 19.34 13.51 31.90
N GLY A 13 20.50 13.69 32.54
CA GLY A 13 21.77 13.13 32.10
C GLY A 13 22.04 11.80 32.78
N GLY A 14 22.66 10.90 32.02
CA GLY A 14 23.70 9.95 32.44
C GLY A 14 23.35 8.87 33.46
N ILE A 15 23.51 7.62 33.05
CA ILE A 15 24.54 6.71 33.59
C ILE A 15 24.84 5.66 32.50
N GLY A 16 26.13 5.50 32.20
CA GLY A 16 26.64 4.44 31.34
C GLY A 16 26.72 3.10 32.06
N GLY A 17 26.61 2.04 31.29
CA GLY A 17 26.89 0.68 31.71
C GLY A 17 27.18 -0.18 30.48
N ALA A 18 28.45 -0.51 30.28
CA ALA A 18 28.89 -1.48 29.29
C ALA A 18 28.49 -2.89 29.76
N ALA A 19 27.82 -3.65 28.89
CA ALA A 19 27.72 -5.09 28.99
C ALA A 19 27.69 -5.68 27.58
N GLY A 20 28.80 -6.32 27.19
CA GLY A 20 28.84 -7.17 26.01
C GLY A 20 28.01 -8.42 26.27
N VAL A 21 27.18 -8.79 25.30
CA VAL A 21 26.53 -10.11 25.27
C VAL A 21 26.71 -10.67 23.87
N ALA A 22 27.24 -11.88 23.84
CA ALA A 22 27.59 -12.65 22.68
C ALA A 22 26.39 -12.93 21.76
N ALA A 23 26.69 -13.04 20.47
CA ALA A 23 25.78 -13.48 19.42
C ALA A 23 25.21 -14.87 19.72
N LEU A 24 23.89 -14.98 19.78
CA LEU A 24 23.16 -16.21 19.55
C LEU A 24 21.97 -15.87 18.66
N SER A 25 22.05 -16.33 17.42
CA SER A 25 20.95 -16.31 16.46
C SER A 25 19.83 -17.24 16.96
N PRO A 26 18.61 -16.75 17.22
CA PRO A 26 17.47 -17.63 17.39
C PRO A 26 16.85 -17.84 16.01
N SER A 27 17.16 -18.99 15.41
CA SER A 27 16.33 -19.57 14.35
C SER A 27 14.97 -19.93 14.96
N MET A 28 14.05 -18.97 15.03
CA MET A 28 12.65 -19.26 15.36
C MET A 28 11.91 -19.67 14.09
N LEU A 29 12.04 -20.95 13.73
CA LEU A 29 11.02 -21.67 12.99
C LEU A 29 9.93 -22.03 13.99
N LEU A 30 8.79 -21.33 13.98
CA LEU A 30 7.53 -21.83 14.52
C LEU A 30 6.35 -21.18 13.77
N SER A 31 5.73 -22.04 12.96
CA SER A 31 4.54 -21.87 12.14
C SER A 31 3.32 -21.43 12.98
N ALA A 32 2.72 -20.30 12.62
CA ALA A 32 1.54 -19.76 13.29
C ALA A 32 0.22 -20.46 12.95
N CYS A 33 0.13 -21.17 11.82
CA CYS A 33 -1.12 -21.82 11.40
C CYS A 33 -1.12 -23.36 11.68
N LYS A 34 -0.35 -23.88 12.66
CA LYS A 34 -0.51 -25.28 13.11
C LYS A 34 -1.74 -25.40 14.01
N ASN A 35 -2.86 -25.83 13.45
CA ASN A 35 -3.96 -26.39 14.24
C ASN A 35 -3.54 -27.76 14.78
N GLU A 36 -3.26 -27.87 16.08
CA GLU A 36 -3.34 -29.15 16.77
C GLU A 36 -4.82 -29.55 16.89
N VAL A 37 -5.31 -30.28 15.89
CA VAL A 37 -6.56 -31.04 16.03
C VAL A 37 -6.21 -32.29 16.85
N THR A 38 -6.28 -32.19 18.17
CA THR A 38 -6.37 -33.39 19.02
C THR A 38 -7.76 -33.98 18.84
N ALA A 39 -7.85 -35.06 18.06
CA ALA A 39 -9.04 -35.90 18.00
C ALA A 39 -9.25 -36.60 19.35
N GLY A 40 -10.02 -35.96 20.24
CA GLY A 40 -10.53 -36.58 21.45
C GLY A 40 -11.91 -37.18 21.19
N SER A 41 -11.99 -38.51 21.11
CA SER A 41 -13.24 -39.24 21.15
C SER A 41 -13.86 -39.13 22.55
N GLY A 42 -14.97 -38.43 22.67
CA GLY A 42 -15.75 -38.36 23.91
C GLY A 42 -17.12 -37.76 23.63
N SER A 43 -18.12 -38.63 23.55
CA SER A 43 -19.54 -38.29 23.52
C SER A 43 -19.99 -37.64 24.83
N ASP A 44 -21.03 -36.82 24.72
CA ASP A 44 -21.89 -36.28 25.78
C ASP A 44 -21.40 -35.01 26.52
N ALA A 45 -21.90 -33.86 26.05
CA ALA A 45 -22.88 -33.06 26.79
C ALA A 45 -23.17 -31.76 26.02
N ALA A 46 -24.28 -31.74 25.30
CA ALA A 46 -24.86 -30.52 24.77
C ALA A 46 -25.43 -29.68 25.93
N SER A 47 -24.88 -28.49 26.16
CA SER A 47 -25.60 -27.43 26.87
C SER A 47 -25.33 -26.08 26.22
N ALA A 48 -26.37 -25.56 25.57
CA ALA A 48 -26.69 -24.16 25.31
C ALA A 48 -25.53 -23.17 25.12
N ARG A 49 -25.18 -22.90 23.86
CA ARG A 49 -24.67 -21.58 23.44
C ARG A 49 -25.69 -20.99 22.46
N GLY A 50 -26.17 -19.78 22.74
CA GLY A 50 -27.02 -19.00 21.81
C GLY A 50 -26.33 -18.75 20.47
N PRO A 51 -26.96 -18.05 19.50
CA PRO A 51 -26.41 -17.86 18.16
C PRO A 51 -25.02 -17.22 18.26
N GLY A 52 -24.00 -18.08 18.14
CA GLY A 52 -22.69 -17.83 18.73
C GLY A 52 -21.86 -16.91 17.86
N THR A 53 -21.43 -15.79 18.41
CA THR A 53 -20.34 -15.01 17.84
C THR A 53 -19.10 -15.89 17.80
N ARG A 54 -18.61 -16.19 16.59
CA ARG A 54 -17.35 -16.94 16.39
C ARG A 54 -16.24 -16.29 17.24
N ALA A 55 -15.44 -17.11 17.90
CA ALA A 55 -14.30 -16.63 18.69
C ALA A 55 -13.35 -15.80 17.81
N VAL A 56 -12.70 -14.80 18.42
CA VAL A 56 -11.68 -13.99 17.74
C VAL A 56 -10.38 -14.79 17.75
N ASP A 57 -9.81 -15.01 16.56
CA ASP A 57 -8.56 -15.75 16.38
C ASP A 57 -7.34 -14.83 16.62
N VAL A 58 -7.48 -13.53 16.34
CA VAL A 58 -6.43 -12.52 16.52
C VAL A 58 -7.04 -11.24 17.08
N ASP A 59 -6.50 -10.74 18.19
CA ASP A 59 -6.87 -9.48 18.82
C ASP A 59 -5.63 -8.60 18.98
N PHE A 60 -5.63 -7.42 18.39
CA PHE A 60 -4.52 -6.47 18.55
C PHE A 60 -5.02 -5.04 18.69
N ARG A 61 -4.16 -4.22 19.28
CA ARG A 61 -4.30 -2.77 19.36
C ARG A 61 -3.43 -2.11 18.31
N LEU A 62 -3.98 -1.09 17.66
CA LEU A 62 -3.26 -0.21 16.75
C LEU A 62 -3.51 1.24 17.16
N ARG A 63 -2.48 1.93 17.62
CA ARG A 63 -2.56 3.29 18.15
C ARG A 63 -1.87 4.27 17.21
N ALA A 64 -2.62 5.21 16.65
CA ALA A 64 -2.05 6.33 15.91
C ALA A 64 -1.60 7.43 16.88
N ARG A 65 -0.34 7.87 16.80
CA ARG A 65 0.18 8.95 17.67
C ARG A 65 1.33 9.73 17.02
N PRO A 66 1.61 10.96 17.48
CA PRO A 66 2.88 11.62 17.21
C PRO A 66 4.06 10.87 17.86
N ASP A 67 5.22 10.91 17.21
CA ASP A 67 6.48 10.36 17.68
C ASP A 67 7.69 11.13 17.12
N THR A 68 8.89 10.76 17.54
CA THR A 68 10.14 11.27 16.95
C THR A 68 11.07 10.12 16.57
N VAL A 69 11.59 10.12 15.35
CA VAL A 69 12.44 9.03 14.83
C VAL A 69 13.67 9.61 14.13
N PRO A 70 14.89 9.07 14.35
CA PRO A 70 16.09 9.51 13.64
C PRO A 70 16.11 8.96 12.20
N LEU A 71 15.40 9.63 11.28
CA LEU A 71 15.32 9.23 9.87
C LEU A 71 16.62 9.52 9.10
N LEU A 72 17.30 10.61 9.46
CA LEU A 72 18.57 11.07 8.91
C LEU A 72 19.58 11.32 10.04
N PRO A 73 20.90 11.38 9.74
CA PRO A 73 21.88 11.83 10.73
C PRO A 73 21.53 13.20 11.31
N GLY A 74 21.67 13.38 12.62
CA GLY A 74 21.35 14.62 13.31
C GLY A 74 20.12 14.50 14.22
N ALA A 75 19.34 15.58 14.31
CA ALA A 75 18.15 15.63 15.16
C ALA A 75 17.08 14.63 14.67
N PRO A 76 16.32 13.97 15.57
CA PRO A 76 15.18 13.15 15.20
C PRO A 76 14.10 13.99 14.49
N SER A 77 13.48 13.39 13.47
CA SER A 77 12.33 13.97 12.76
C SER A 77 11.05 13.72 13.56
N GLU A 78 10.17 14.72 13.64
CA GLU A 78 8.79 14.52 14.07
C GLU A 78 8.02 13.72 13.00
N VAL A 79 7.31 12.68 13.44
CA VAL A 79 6.53 11.79 12.59
C VAL A 79 5.23 11.43 13.29
N TRP A 80 4.26 10.93 12.54
CA TRP A 80 3.12 10.19 13.08
C TRP A 80 3.34 8.71 12.78
N ARG A 81 2.94 7.84 13.70
CA ARG A 81 3.11 6.39 13.54
C ARG A 81 1.94 5.62 14.11
N TYR A 82 1.79 4.40 13.61
CA TYR A 82 1.02 3.36 14.27
C TYR A 82 1.92 2.55 15.20
N ASP A 83 1.51 2.42 16.46
CA ASP A 83 2.07 1.43 17.39
C ASP A 83 1.12 0.26 17.53
N GLY A 84 1.66 -0.96 17.39
CA GLY A 84 0.90 -2.18 17.55
C GLY A 84 1.21 -2.89 18.86
N ALA A 85 0.19 -3.47 19.49
CA ALA A 85 0.36 -4.40 20.59
C ALA A 85 -0.60 -5.58 20.42
N LEU A 86 -0.06 -6.80 20.44
CA LEU A 86 -0.87 -8.01 20.39
C LEU A 86 -1.58 -8.18 21.74
N VAL A 87 -2.88 -8.39 21.71
CA VAL A 87 -3.70 -8.68 22.90
C VAL A 87 -3.87 -10.19 23.03
N ASP A 88 -4.19 -10.86 21.93
CA ASP A 88 -4.35 -12.32 21.85
C ASP A 88 -4.10 -12.81 20.40
N GLY A 89 -3.68 -14.06 20.26
CA GLY A 89 -3.35 -14.69 18.96
C GLY A 89 -1.87 -15.03 18.79
N PRO A 90 -1.44 -15.42 17.58
CA PRO A 90 -0.06 -15.84 17.31
C PRO A 90 0.98 -14.75 17.58
N ALA A 91 2.08 -15.10 18.23
CA ALA A 91 3.12 -14.14 18.63
C ALA A 91 3.78 -13.40 17.46
N ASN A 92 3.75 -13.97 16.25
CA ASN A 92 4.31 -13.37 15.04
C ASN A 92 3.30 -12.51 14.25
N THR A 93 2.08 -12.30 14.75
CA THR A 93 1.07 -11.44 14.12
C THR A 93 1.56 -10.00 13.95
N LEU A 94 2.33 -9.46 14.91
CA LEU A 94 2.89 -8.12 14.81
C LEU A 94 4.41 -8.17 14.81
N ALA A 95 5.04 -7.54 13.82
CA ALA A 95 6.49 -7.37 13.77
C ALA A 95 6.86 -5.92 13.47
N PRO A 96 7.78 -5.29 14.22
CA PRO A 96 8.26 -3.96 13.89
C PRO A 96 9.06 -3.96 12.58
N ILE A 97 9.06 -2.83 11.87
CA ILE A 97 9.81 -2.64 10.63
C ILE A 97 11.00 -1.72 10.90
N ASN A 98 12.21 -2.26 10.84
CA ASN A 98 13.50 -1.55 10.84
C ASN A 98 13.67 -0.46 11.92
N ALA A 99 12.96 -0.57 13.06
CA ALA A 99 12.89 0.47 14.09
C ALA A 99 12.72 1.89 13.49
N SER A 100 11.81 2.03 12.52
CA SER A 100 11.45 3.31 11.90
C SER A 100 9.98 3.68 12.18
N TYR A 101 9.45 4.67 11.47
CA TYR A 101 8.09 5.20 11.64
C TYR A 101 6.96 4.37 11.01
N PRO A 102 7.15 3.58 9.92
CA PRO A 102 6.06 2.77 9.39
C PRO A 102 5.48 1.88 10.48
N GLY A 103 4.15 1.71 10.44
CA GLY A 103 3.42 0.85 11.34
C GLY A 103 3.97 -0.59 11.30
N PRO A 104 3.76 -1.36 12.38
CA PRO A 104 4.19 -2.75 12.41
C PRO A 104 3.59 -3.53 11.24
N LEU A 105 4.36 -4.50 10.73
CA LEU A 105 3.80 -5.52 9.86
C LEU A 105 2.76 -6.32 10.64
N ILE A 106 1.55 -6.38 10.08
CA ILE A 106 0.48 -7.24 10.55
C ILE A 106 0.50 -8.52 9.69
N ARG A 107 0.60 -9.70 10.28
CA ARG A 107 0.48 -11.00 9.59
C ARG A 107 -0.79 -11.71 10.02
N LEU A 108 -1.58 -12.16 9.06
CA LEU A 108 -2.85 -12.86 9.24
C LEU A 108 -2.90 -14.10 8.34
N CYS A 109 -3.61 -15.15 8.75
CA CYS A 109 -3.94 -16.29 7.88
C CYS A 109 -5.36 -16.09 7.31
N ARG A 110 -5.59 -16.46 6.04
CA ARG A 110 -6.94 -16.51 5.45
C ARG A 110 -7.86 -17.37 6.32
N GLY A 111 -9.09 -16.91 6.54
CA GLY A 111 -10.11 -17.56 7.36
C GLY A 111 -10.09 -17.16 8.84
N GLN A 112 -9.11 -16.38 9.31
CA GLN A 112 -9.08 -15.87 10.68
C GLN A 112 -10.15 -14.81 10.92
N ARG A 113 -10.72 -14.80 12.13
CA ARG A 113 -11.53 -13.70 12.65
C ARG A 113 -10.64 -12.75 13.46
N VAL A 114 -10.57 -11.50 13.03
CA VAL A 114 -9.64 -10.50 13.56
C VAL A 114 -10.41 -9.40 14.27
N ARG A 115 -9.93 -8.99 15.45
CA ARG A 115 -10.38 -7.79 16.15
C ARG A 115 -9.24 -6.79 16.23
N ALA A 116 -9.43 -5.62 15.62
CA ALA A 116 -8.50 -4.51 15.70
C ALA A 116 -9.06 -3.42 16.62
N ARG A 117 -8.31 -3.09 17.67
CA ARG A 117 -8.61 -2.02 18.63
C ARG A 117 -7.85 -0.77 18.23
N LEU A 118 -8.52 0.12 17.54
CA LEU A 118 -7.98 1.34 16.97
C LEU A 118 -8.04 2.46 18.01
N GLU A 119 -6.91 3.12 18.27
CA GLU A 119 -6.83 4.24 19.21
C GLU A 119 -6.29 5.48 18.53
N ASN A 120 -7.00 6.60 18.64
CA ASN A 120 -6.52 7.88 18.10
C ASN A 120 -5.90 8.74 19.22
N ARG A 121 -4.58 8.95 19.17
CA ARG A 121 -3.83 9.88 20.03
C ARG A 121 -3.23 11.05 19.24
N LEU A 122 -3.71 11.27 18.02
CA LEU A 122 -3.38 12.42 17.18
C LEU A 122 -4.19 13.65 17.63
N PRO A 123 -3.78 14.86 17.22
CA PRO A 123 -4.53 16.08 17.49
C PRO A 123 -5.76 16.27 16.58
N GLU A 124 -6.04 15.33 15.67
CA GLU A 124 -7.15 15.41 14.71
C GLU A 124 -7.79 14.04 14.42
N ASP A 125 -8.93 14.04 13.75
CA ASP A 125 -9.64 12.84 13.31
C ASP A 125 -8.75 11.96 12.42
N THR A 126 -8.87 10.65 12.59
CA THR A 126 -8.20 9.65 11.74
C THR A 126 -9.15 8.49 11.46
N THR A 127 -8.83 7.68 10.46
CA THR A 127 -9.39 6.35 10.30
C THR A 127 -8.25 5.34 10.14
N VAL A 128 -8.60 4.06 10.04
CA VAL A 128 -7.67 3.01 9.59
C VAL A 128 -8.38 2.22 8.52
N HIS A 129 -7.99 2.44 7.27
CA HIS A 129 -8.47 1.68 6.12
C HIS A 129 -7.56 0.48 5.86
N TRP A 130 -8.16 -0.69 5.65
CA TRP A 130 -7.47 -1.95 5.36
C TRP A 130 -7.39 -2.14 3.85
N HIS A 131 -6.43 -1.46 3.23
CA HIS A 131 -6.33 -1.36 1.79
C HIS A 131 -6.16 -2.72 1.11
N GLY A 132 -7.15 -3.03 0.26
CA GLY A 132 -7.27 -4.24 -0.53
C GLY A 132 -8.01 -5.40 0.14
N LEU A 133 -8.43 -5.26 1.40
CA LEU A 133 -9.20 -6.29 2.09
C LEU A 133 -10.70 -6.20 1.74
N HIS A 134 -11.31 -7.36 1.53
CA HIS A 134 -12.74 -7.53 1.32
C HIS A 134 -13.47 -7.62 2.68
N VAL A 135 -13.77 -6.46 3.25
CA VAL A 135 -14.42 -6.31 4.56
C VAL A 135 -15.75 -5.56 4.47
N PRO A 136 -16.67 -5.76 5.43
CA PRO A 136 -17.89 -4.96 5.52
C PRO A 136 -17.64 -3.44 5.56
N PRO A 137 -18.55 -2.61 5.04
CA PRO A 137 -18.33 -1.17 4.87
C PRO A 137 -18.29 -0.38 6.18
N ASP A 138 -18.75 -0.96 7.30
CA ASP A 138 -18.70 -0.37 8.64
C ASP A 138 -17.35 -0.57 9.34
N VAL A 139 -16.49 -1.44 8.82
CA VAL A 139 -15.14 -1.71 9.35
C VAL A 139 -14.01 -1.37 8.37
N ASP A 140 -14.37 -0.92 7.17
CA ASP A 140 -13.47 -0.55 6.06
C ASP A 140 -12.61 0.70 6.32
N GLY A 141 -12.92 1.51 7.35
CA GLY A 141 -12.12 2.70 7.69
C GLY A 141 -12.42 3.94 6.85
N GLN A 142 -13.65 4.08 6.39
CA GLN A 142 -14.10 5.14 5.49
C GLN A 142 -14.15 6.52 6.16
N PRO A 143 -14.05 7.62 5.38
CA PRO A 143 -14.16 9.00 5.88
C PRO A 143 -15.37 9.30 6.78
N ARG A 144 -16.50 8.61 6.54
CA ARG A 144 -17.74 8.77 7.33
C ARG A 144 -17.67 8.16 8.74
N LEU A 145 -16.61 7.41 9.06
CA LEU A 145 -16.39 6.72 10.33
C LEU A 145 -15.10 7.20 11.02
N PRO A 146 -14.91 8.51 11.25
CA PRO A 146 -13.71 9.01 11.89
C PRO A 146 -13.62 8.55 13.35
N ILE A 147 -12.41 8.28 13.80
CA ILE A 147 -12.04 8.13 15.21
C ILE A 147 -11.55 9.50 15.66
N LYS A 148 -12.27 10.16 16.57
CA LYS A 148 -11.89 11.50 17.04
C LYS A 148 -10.66 11.48 17.95
N PRO A 149 -9.97 12.62 18.14
CA PRO A 149 -8.86 12.73 19.08
C PRO A 149 -9.21 12.19 20.47
N GLY A 150 -8.40 11.25 20.97
CA GLY A 150 -8.57 10.62 22.28
C GLY A 150 -9.58 9.48 22.33
N GLU A 151 -10.36 9.25 21.27
CA GLU A 151 -11.33 8.17 21.18
C GLU A 151 -10.70 6.87 20.67
N ASN A 152 -11.43 5.77 20.90
CA ASN A 152 -11.06 4.44 20.43
C ASN A 152 -12.23 3.81 19.69
N MET A 153 -11.93 2.95 18.72
CA MET A 153 -12.89 2.15 17.98
C MET A 153 -12.40 0.70 17.97
N SER A 154 -13.31 -0.27 18.01
CA SER A 154 -12.95 -1.68 17.80
C SER A 154 -13.72 -2.20 16.61
N VAL A 155 -13.00 -2.74 15.63
CA VAL A 155 -13.58 -3.35 14.44
C VAL A 155 -13.29 -4.85 14.46
N THR A 156 -14.21 -5.65 13.96
CA THR A 156 -14.05 -7.11 13.85
C THR A 156 -14.46 -7.56 12.46
N PHE A 157 -13.60 -8.32 11.79
CA PHE A 157 -13.84 -8.83 10.44
C PHE A 157 -13.20 -10.21 10.26
N ASP A 158 -13.69 -10.95 9.27
CA ASP A 158 -13.11 -12.23 8.87
C ASP A 158 -12.17 -11.98 7.68
N VAL A 159 -10.97 -12.55 7.72
CA VAL A 159 -9.98 -12.46 6.64
C VAL A 159 -10.42 -13.39 5.52
N ARG A 160 -10.91 -12.82 4.41
CA ARG A 160 -11.43 -13.58 3.26
C ARG A 160 -10.45 -13.65 2.11
N ASP A 161 -9.51 -12.71 2.10
CA ASP A 161 -8.63 -12.43 0.99
C ASP A 161 -7.55 -13.50 0.80
N ARG A 162 -7.02 -13.55 -0.43
CA ARG A 162 -5.95 -14.48 -0.84
C ARG A 162 -4.62 -14.08 -0.22
N ALA A 163 -3.66 -14.99 -0.19
CA ALA A 163 -2.31 -14.64 0.23
C ALA A 163 -1.70 -13.53 -0.63
N GLY A 164 -1.13 -12.51 0.02
CA GLY A 164 -0.71 -11.29 -0.65
C GLY A 164 -0.21 -10.20 0.30
N LEU A 165 0.41 -9.16 -0.28
CA LEU A 165 0.76 -7.94 0.43
C LEU A 165 -0.39 -6.93 0.30
N TYR A 166 -0.97 -6.64 1.45
CA TYR A 166 -1.93 -5.59 1.71
C TYR A 166 -1.28 -4.53 2.60
N TRP A 167 -2.04 -3.52 2.99
CA TRP A 167 -1.54 -2.48 3.88
C TRP A 167 -2.67 -1.75 4.56
N TYR A 168 -2.34 -0.93 5.55
CA TYR A 168 -3.29 -0.10 6.26
C TYR A 168 -2.78 1.33 6.34
N HIS A 169 -3.70 2.28 6.14
CA HIS A 169 -3.40 3.71 6.12
C HIS A 169 -4.67 4.52 6.48
N PRO A 170 -4.54 5.79 6.86
CA PRO A 170 -5.69 6.61 7.21
C PRO A 170 -6.46 7.07 5.97
N HIS A 171 -7.76 7.30 6.13
CA HIS A 171 -8.69 7.87 5.15
C HIS A 171 -9.59 8.99 5.72
N PRO A 172 -9.10 9.93 6.56
CA PRO A 172 -9.96 10.96 7.15
C PRO A 172 -10.27 12.08 6.16
N HIS A 173 -11.52 12.53 6.19
CA HIS A 173 -11.97 13.75 5.53
C HIS A 173 -12.65 14.65 6.55
N GLY A 174 -12.15 15.88 6.68
CA GLY A 174 -12.65 16.87 7.64
C GLY A 174 -13.47 17.98 6.98
N PRO A 175 -13.97 18.94 7.77
CA PRO A 175 -14.67 20.12 7.25
C PRO A 175 -13.78 21.00 6.35
N ASP A 176 -12.46 20.94 6.54
CA ASP A 176 -11.47 21.70 5.76
C ASP A 176 -10.88 20.91 4.58
N GLY A 177 -11.53 19.79 4.19
CA GLY A 177 -11.10 18.90 3.11
C GLY A 177 -10.38 17.64 3.58
N GLY A 178 -9.73 16.95 2.64
CA GLY A 178 -9.04 15.69 2.91
C GLY A 178 -7.76 15.87 3.71
N ARG A 179 -7.47 14.88 4.55
CA ARG A 179 -6.26 14.82 5.39
C ARG A 179 -5.42 13.59 5.07
N VAL A 180 -5.79 12.81 4.06
CA VAL A 180 -5.17 11.51 3.75
C VAL A 180 -3.72 11.69 3.34
N GLY A 181 -3.45 12.65 2.45
CA GLY A 181 -2.10 12.95 1.97
C GLY A 181 -1.18 13.39 3.11
N PHE A 182 -1.64 14.30 3.98
CA PHE A 182 -0.83 14.75 5.11
C PHE A 182 -0.58 13.64 6.14
N GLN A 183 -1.61 12.90 6.56
CA GLN A 183 -1.46 11.90 7.60
C GLN A 183 -0.59 10.71 7.15
N SER A 184 -0.75 10.27 5.91
CA SER A 184 0.11 9.27 5.29
C SER A 184 1.55 9.77 5.15
N TYR A 185 1.73 11.04 4.75
CA TYR A 185 3.04 11.67 4.65
C TYR A 185 3.75 11.77 6.01
N ALA A 186 3.02 12.19 7.05
CA ALA A 186 3.52 12.29 8.42
C ALA A 186 3.99 10.93 8.97
N GLY A 187 3.45 9.82 8.44
CA GLY A 187 4.02 8.49 8.63
C GLY A 187 3.00 7.39 8.93
N LEU A 188 1.70 7.67 8.90
CA LEU A 188 0.66 6.68 9.15
C LEU A 188 0.47 5.75 7.95
N ALA A 189 1.27 4.70 7.88
CA ALA A 189 1.06 3.56 6.98
C ALA A 189 1.79 2.34 7.52
N GLY A 190 1.25 1.14 7.33
CA GLY A 190 1.96 -0.11 7.64
C GLY A 190 1.52 -1.26 6.74
N PRO A 191 2.37 -2.28 6.53
CA PRO A 191 2.04 -3.40 5.67
C PRO A 191 1.21 -4.44 6.42
N LEU A 192 0.39 -5.16 5.67
CA LEU A 192 -0.42 -6.28 6.14
C LEU A 192 -0.16 -7.46 5.20
N LEU A 193 0.30 -8.58 5.73
CA LEU A 193 0.52 -9.80 4.96
C LEU A 193 -0.59 -10.79 5.28
N ILE A 194 -1.25 -11.30 4.24
CA ILE A 194 -2.14 -12.45 4.35
C ILE A 194 -1.42 -13.67 3.82
N GLU A 195 -1.53 -14.79 4.54
CA GLU A 195 -0.95 -16.09 4.21
C GLU A 195 -2.07 -17.14 4.07
N ASP A 196 -1.90 -18.09 3.16
CA ASP A 196 -2.83 -19.21 2.95
C ASP A 196 -2.08 -20.50 2.58
N ASP A 197 -2.81 -21.61 2.49
CA ASP A 197 -2.24 -22.93 2.17
C ASP A 197 -1.73 -23.05 0.73
N ILE A 198 -2.33 -22.31 -0.21
CA ILE A 198 -1.92 -22.31 -1.62
C ILE A 198 -0.50 -21.76 -1.71
N GLU A 199 -0.28 -20.57 -1.16
CA GLU A 199 1.03 -19.93 -1.17
C GLU A 199 2.08 -20.74 -0.39
N ARG A 200 1.70 -21.33 0.75
CA ARG A 200 2.61 -22.20 1.52
C ARG A 200 3.06 -23.42 0.72
N GLY A 201 2.15 -24.04 -0.03
CA GLY A 201 2.44 -25.22 -0.85
C GLY A 201 3.44 -24.97 -1.99
N LEU A 202 3.67 -23.70 -2.36
CA LEU A 202 4.66 -23.32 -3.38
C LEU A 202 6.10 -23.27 -2.86
N GLU A 203 6.29 -23.30 -1.54
CA GLU A 203 7.61 -23.21 -0.89
C GLU A 203 8.43 -21.99 -1.38
N LEU A 204 7.76 -20.87 -1.64
CA LEU A 204 8.41 -19.60 -2.04
C LEU A 204 9.34 -19.08 -0.92
N PRO A 205 10.37 -18.28 -1.24
CA PRO A 205 11.26 -17.69 -0.25
C PRO A 205 10.49 -16.95 0.86
N ASP A 206 10.79 -17.34 2.09
CA ASP A 206 10.15 -16.88 3.33
C ASP A 206 11.20 -16.36 4.33
N GLY A 207 10.77 -15.98 5.54
CA GLY A 207 11.69 -15.58 6.61
C GLY A 207 12.67 -14.47 6.21
N ASP A 208 13.97 -14.75 6.29
CA ASP A 208 15.05 -13.80 5.96
C ASP A 208 15.27 -13.61 4.45
N GLN A 209 14.64 -14.45 3.62
CA GLN A 209 14.64 -14.39 2.16
C GLN A 209 13.46 -13.59 1.60
N GLN A 210 12.42 -13.34 2.41
CA GLN A 210 11.30 -12.48 2.06
C GLN A 210 11.55 -11.05 2.56
N LEU A 211 11.67 -10.12 1.63
CA LEU A 211 11.87 -8.70 1.90
C LEU A 211 10.58 -7.93 1.61
N ILE A 212 10.03 -7.27 2.62
CA ILE A 212 8.89 -6.35 2.45
C ILE A 212 9.46 -4.95 2.31
N LEU A 213 9.13 -4.26 1.22
CA LEU A 213 9.66 -2.93 0.89
C LEU A 213 8.50 -1.93 0.75
N ILE A 214 8.43 -0.94 1.63
CA ILE A 214 7.48 0.17 1.55
C ILE A 214 8.24 1.38 1.00
N LEU A 215 7.90 1.80 -0.22
CA LEU A 215 8.54 2.90 -0.91
C LEU A 215 7.80 4.20 -0.62
N GLN A 216 8.50 5.19 -0.04
CA GLN A 216 7.91 6.48 0.35
C GLN A 216 8.88 7.61 0.04
N ASP A 217 8.46 8.60 -0.74
CA ASP A 217 9.25 9.82 -0.91
C ASP A 217 8.88 10.90 0.10
N ARG A 218 9.91 11.60 0.59
CA ARG A 218 9.85 12.64 1.62
C ARG A 218 10.78 13.79 1.25
N SER A 219 10.49 14.97 1.78
CA SER A 219 11.35 16.14 1.77
C SER A 219 11.65 16.56 3.21
N PHE A 220 12.86 17.05 3.42
CA PHE A 220 13.37 17.41 4.74
C PHE A 220 13.85 18.86 4.77
N ALA A 221 13.64 19.53 5.89
CA ALA A 221 14.35 20.75 6.24
C ALA A 221 15.78 20.44 6.71
N ASP A 222 16.61 21.48 6.86
CA ASP A 222 18.00 21.35 7.32
C ASP A 222 18.13 20.76 8.73
N ASP A 223 17.08 20.89 9.55
CA ASP A 223 16.97 20.33 10.91
C ASP A 223 16.32 18.94 10.94
N ASN A 224 16.22 18.26 9.80
CA ASN A 224 15.53 16.98 9.60
C ASN A 224 14.01 17.01 9.83
N ALA A 225 13.37 18.17 9.95
CA ALA A 225 11.90 18.21 9.99
C ALA A 225 11.30 17.81 8.63
N LEU A 226 10.24 17.00 8.64
CA LEU A 226 9.50 16.65 7.43
C LEU A 226 8.81 17.90 6.86
N ARG A 227 8.96 18.11 5.55
CA ARG A 227 8.32 19.21 4.81
C ARG A 227 7.26 18.68 3.87
N TYR A 228 6.03 19.14 4.02
CA TYR A 228 4.91 18.75 3.18
C TYR A 228 4.19 19.97 2.64
N MET A 229 4.19 20.11 1.31
CA MET A 229 3.42 21.13 0.59
C MET A 229 3.55 22.54 1.20
N ASP A 230 4.78 22.97 1.48
CA ASP A 230 5.12 24.30 2.00
C ASP A 230 5.48 25.29 0.88
N GLY A 231 5.44 26.58 1.22
CA GLY A 231 5.87 27.66 0.33
C GLY A 231 5.11 27.79 -1.00
N MET A 232 5.77 28.39 -1.99
CA MET A 232 5.19 28.70 -3.30
C MET A 232 4.88 27.47 -4.17
N GLY A 233 5.50 26.31 -3.88
CA GLY A 233 5.29 25.06 -4.61
C GLY A 233 4.02 24.30 -4.19
N ALA A 234 3.41 24.66 -3.06
CA ALA A 234 2.27 23.96 -2.48
C ALA A 234 1.05 23.86 -3.41
N MET A 235 0.81 24.88 -4.23
CA MET A 235 -0.29 24.86 -5.21
C MET A 235 -0.03 23.83 -6.32
N MET A 236 1.22 23.74 -6.80
CA MET A 236 1.59 22.77 -7.83
C MET A 236 1.56 21.34 -7.28
N ALA A 237 2.01 21.12 -6.05
CA ALA A 237 1.91 19.83 -5.38
C ALA A 237 0.45 19.38 -5.22
N ARG A 238 -0.49 20.28 -4.86
CA ARG A 238 -1.93 19.97 -4.84
C ARG A 238 -2.47 19.48 -6.19
N MET A 239 -1.91 19.99 -7.28
CA MET A 239 -2.40 19.74 -8.64
C MET A 239 -1.67 18.60 -9.36
N GLN A 240 -0.43 18.28 -9.02
CA GLN A 240 0.35 17.25 -9.72
C GLN A 240 0.58 16.01 -8.85
N GLY A 241 0.31 16.12 -7.55
CA GLY A 241 0.83 15.23 -6.54
C GLY A 241 2.12 15.74 -5.92
N PHE A 242 2.33 15.43 -4.64
CA PHE A 242 3.54 15.75 -3.91
C PHE A 242 4.67 14.80 -4.33
N LEU A 243 5.82 15.37 -4.67
CA LEU A 243 7.05 14.63 -4.98
C LEU A 243 8.15 15.03 -4.01
N GLY A 244 8.50 14.12 -3.12
CA GLY A 244 9.62 14.26 -2.20
C GLY A 244 10.96 14.24 -2.94
N ASP A 245 11.97 14.90 -2.35
CA ASP A 245 13.32 14.93 -2.90
C ASP A 245 14.21 13.76 -2.44
N ARG A 246 13.74 12.97 -1.48
CA ARG A 246 14.42 11.76 -1.00
C ARG A 246 13.44 10.59 -0.93
N VAL A 247 13.86 9.46 -1.46
CA VAL A 247 13.11 8.20 -1.31
C VAL A 247 13.60 7.49 -0.07
N LEU A 248 12.65 6.94 0.69
CA LEU A 248 12.86 6.06 1.82
C LEU A 248 12.27 4.68 1.48
N VAL A 249 12.96 3.63 1.92
CA VAL A 249 12.48 2.25 1.91
C VAL A 249 12.35 1.81 3.36
N ASN A 250 11.14 1.45 3.78
CA ASN A 250 10.84 1.10 5.17
C ASN A 250 11.25 2.23 6.15
N GLY A 251 11.03 3.49 5.75
CA GLY A 251 11.33 4.68 6.55
C GLY A 251 12.82 4.96 6.76
N ARG A 252 13.72 4.43 5.91
CA ARG A 252 15.16 4.71 5.91
C ARG A 252 15.64 4.98 4.48
N PRO A 253 16.73 5.75 4.26
CA PRO A 253 17.34 5.83 2.94
C PRO A 253 17.67 4.43 2.39
N PRO A 254 17.57 4.20 1.07
CA PRO A 254 17.90 2.93 0.42
C PRO A 254 19.21 2.33 0.94
N GLN A 255 19.17 1.05 1.32
CA GLN A 255 20.33 0.35 1.89
C GLN A 255 20.77 -0.81 1.00
N THR A 256 22.02 -1.24 1.19
CA THR A 256 22.48 -2.53 0.69
C THR A 256 22.28 -3.59 1.76
N ARG A 257 21.69 -4.72 1.39
CA ARG A 257 21.56 -5.92 2.21
C ARG A 257 22.56 -6.98 1.75
N ASP A 258 23.19 -7.63 2.72
CA ASP A 258 24.02 -8.80 2.49
C ASP A 258 23.14 -10.04 2.31
N VAL A 259 23.42 -10.81 1.26
CA VAL A 259 22.62 -11.95 0.82
C VAL A 259 23.52 -13.13 0.44
N ALA A 260 22.93 -14.32 0.36
CA ALA A 260 23.59 -15.54 -0.06
C ALA A 260 23.22 -15.91 -1.51
N THR A 261 23.94 -16.87 -2.09
CA THR A 261 23.66 -17.42 -3.44
C THR A 261 22.41 -18.31 -3.46
N ARG A 262 21.22 -17.71 -3.35
CA ARG A 262 19.91 -18.39 -3.32
C ARG A 262 18.79 -17.47 -3.80
N PRO A 263 17.58 -17.97 -4.04
CA PRO A 263 16.45 -17.11 -4.38
C PRO A 263 15.96 -16.24 -3.22
N TYR A 264 15.40 -15.07 -3.57
CA TYR A 264 14.76 -14.13 -2.67
C TYR A 264 13.42 -13.67 -3.23
N ARG A 265 12.53 -13.25 -2.33
CA ARG A 265 11.20 -12.73 -2.66
C ARG A 265 11.05 -11.31 -2.14
N LEU A 266 10.67 -10.39 -3.00
CA LEU A 266 10.47 -8.98 -2.67
C LEU A 266 8.97 -8.67 -2.79
N ARG A 267 8.33 -8.30 -1.69
CA ARG A 267 6.95 -7.77 -1.70
C ARG A 267 7.01 -6.26 -1.54
N ILE A 268 6.65 -5.55 -2.58
CA ILE A 268 6.92 -4.12 -2.71
C ILE A 268 5.59 -3.37 -2.71
N LEU A 269 5.44 -2.40 -1.81
CA LEU A 269 4.33 -1.46 -1.74
C LEU A 269 4.82 -0.07 -2.16
N ASN A 270 4.11 0.57 -3.09
CA ASN A 270 4.24 2.00 -3.27
C ASN A 270 3.34 2.74 -2.26
N GLY A 271 3.95 3.18 -1.16
CA GLY A 271 3.29 3.99 -0.12
C GLY A 271 3.63 5.49 -0.22
N SER A 272 4.02 5.94 -1.42
CA SER A 272 4.27 7.35 -1.72
C SER A 272 2.97 8.06 -2.06
N ASN A 273 2.88 9.37 -1.78
CA ASN A 273 1.65 10.13 -2.03
C ASN A 273 1.28 10.18 -3.52
N ALA A 274 2.26 10.37 -4.41
CA ALA A 274 2.02 10.53 -5.84
C ALA A 274 3.08 9.91 -6.76
N ARG A 275 4.29 9.63 -6.26
CA ARG A 275 5.40 9.14 -7.09
C ARG A 275 5.09 7.78 -7.70
N ILE A 276 5.30 7.65 -9.00
CA ILE A 276 5.26 6.38 -9.73
C ILE A 276 6.69 5.87 -9.86
N TYR A 277 6.91 4.59 -9.60
CA TYR A 277 8.22 3.94 -9.72
C TYR A 277 8.29 3.08 -10.98
N LYS A 278 9.42 3.10 -11.67
CA LYS A 278 9.73 2.19 -12.79
C LYS A 278 10.74 1.16 -12.33
N LEU A 279 10.27 0.11 -11.67
CA LEU A 279 11.10 -0.90 -11.02
C LEU A 279 11.86 -1.74 -12.06
N ALA A 280 13.18 -1.73 -11.98
CA ALA A 280 14.05 -2.53 -12.83
C ALA A 280 15.27 -3.02 -12.05
N TRP A 281 15.93 -4.06 -12.57
CA TRP A 281 17.23 -4.49 -12.06
C TRP A 281 18.36 -3.68 -12.70
N SER A 282 19.39 -3.35 -11.92
CA SER A 282 20.50 -2.50 -12.35
C SER A 282 21.29 -3.06 -13.53
N ASP A 283 21.28 -4.37 -13.73
CA ASP A 283 21.96 -5.07 -14.82
C ASP A 283 21.05 -5.34 -16.04
N GLY A 284 19.82 -4.85 -16.01
CA GLY A 284 18.86 -4.97 -17.12
C GLY A 284 18.20 -6.36 -17.23
N ARG A 285 18.41 -7.28 -16.28
CA ARG A 285 17.68 -8.56 -16.28
C ARG A 285 16.17 -8.32 -16.10
N PRO A 286 15.30 -9.20 -16.62
CA PRO A 286 13.86 -9.09 -16.41
C PRO A 286 13.46 -9.16 -14.93
N VAL A 287 12.46 -8.37 -14.55
CA VAL A 287 11.73 -8.49 -13.29
C VAL A 287 10.77 -9.65 -13.40
N THR A 288 10.88 -10.65 -12.51
CA THR A 288 9.97 -11.79 -12.46
C THR A 288 8.89 -11.53 -11.41
N VAL A 289 7.66 -11.29 -11.85
CA VAL A 289 6.49 -11.02 -11.01
C VAL A 289 5.77 -12.33 -10.66
N LEU A 290 5.45 -12.49 -9.38
CA LEU A 290 4.68 -13.58 -8.81
C LEU A 290 3.22 -13.19 -8.51
N GLY A 291 2.95 -11.90 -8.25
CA GLY A 291 1.66 -11.43 -7.74
C GLY A 291 1.50 -9.91 -7.81
N THR A 292 0.26 -9.46 -7.70
CA THR A 292 -0.20 -8.06 -7.74
C THR A 292 -0.95 -7.73 -6.43
N ASP A 293 -1.70 -6.62 -6.41
CA ASP A 293 -2.50 -6.16 -5.27
C ASP A 293 -3.34 -7.29 -4.63
N GLY A 294 -3.99 -8.10 -5.47
CA GLY A 294 -4.90 -9.16 -5.05
C GLY A 294 -4.28 -10.54 -4.80
N GLY A 295 -2.95 -10.60 -4.67
CA GLY A 295 -2.21 -11.84 -4.41
C GLY A 295 -1.52 -12.42 -5.63
N LEU A 296 -1.24 -13.72 -5.60
CA LEU A 296 -0.48 -14.41 -6.66
C LEU A 296 -1.16 -14.34 -8.04
N LEU A 297 -0.35 -14.30 -9.11
CA LEU A 297 -0.81 -14.52 -10.47
C LEU A 297 -1.12 -16.01 -10.69
N ALA A 298 -1.72 -16.38 -11.83
CA ALA A 298 -1.82 -17.80 -12.21
C ALA A 298 -0.44 -18.42 -12.47
N LYS A 299 0.47 -17.64 -13.08
CA LYS A 299 1.84 -18.04 -13.46
C LYS A 299 2.77 -16.85 -13.37
N PRO A 300 4.09 -17.05 -13.18
CA PRO A 300 5.04 -15.93 -13.15
C PRO A 300 5.04 -15.15 -14.47
N GLN A 301 5.24 -13.84 -14.39
CA GLN A 301 5.43 -12.98 -15.55
C GLN A 301 6.81 -12.34 -15.53
N ARG A 302 7.47 -12.27 -16.70
CA ARG A 302 8.77 -11.62 -16.84
C ARG A 302 8.59 -10.34 -17.65
N LEU A 303 8.91 -9.21 -17.04
CA LEU A 303 8.86 -7.89 -17.68
C LEU A 303 10.25 -7.26 -17.65
N ARG A 304 10.54 -6.37 -18.61
CA ARG A 304 11.80 -5.61 -18.60
C ARG A 304 11.88 -4.66 -17.39
N TYR A 305 10.74 -4.12 -17.00
CA TYR A 305 10.54 -3.30 -15.82
C TYR A 305 9.08 -3.43 -15.37
N VAL A 306 8.77 -3.02 -14.15
CA VAL A 306 7.41 -2.92 -13.63
C VAL A 306 7.11 -1.46 -13.30
N THR A 307 5.97 -0.95 -13.74
CA THR A 307 5.44 0.36 -13.35
C THR A 307 4.59 0.18 -12.11
N LEU A 308 4.96 0.84 -11.02
CA LEU A 308 4.27 0.74 -9.73
C LEU A 308 3.76 2.11 -9.30
N ALA A 309 2.45 2.34 -9.44
CA ALA A 309 1.79 3.58 -9.03
C ALA A 309 1.46 3.59 -7.52
N PRO A 310 1.13 4.75 -6.93
CA PRO A 310 0.66 4.83 -5.54
C PRO A 310 -0.41 3.77 -5.23
N ALA A 311 -0.35 3.21 -4.02
CA ALA A 311 -1.18 2.10 -3.52
C ALA A 311 -1.00 0.72 -4.16
N GLN A 312 -0.35 0.61 -5.31
CA GLN A 312 -0.13 -0.69 -5.93
C GLN A 312 0.94 -1.50 -5.18
N ARG A 313 0.76 -2.82 -5.20
CA ARG A 313 1.72 -3.79 -4.66
C ARG A 313 2.15 -4.76 -5.74
N ILE A 314 3.41 -5.19 -5.65
CA ILE A 314 3.97 -6.20 -6.55
C ILE A 314 4.82 -7.20 -5.77
N ASP A 315 4.68 -8.47 -6.14
CA ASP A 315 5.46 -9.57 -5.59
C ASP A 315 6.48 -10.02 -6.63
N VAL A 316 7.77 -10.00 -6.28
CA VAL A 316 8.88 -10.18 -7.21
C VAL A 316 9.81 -11.28 -6.73
N TRP A 317 10.14 -12.19 -7.64
CA TRP A 317 11.19 -13.19 -7.48
C TRP A 317 12.53 -12.67 -8.01
N VAL A 318 13.61 -12.90 -7.27
CA VAL A 318 14.98 -12.74 -7.77
C VAL A 318 15.81 -13.96 -7.44
N ASP A 319 16.44 -14.54 -8.46
CA ASP A 319 17.34 -15.68 -8.30
C ASP A 319 18.80 -15.20 -8.27
N LEU A 320 19.49 -15.48 -7.17
CA LEU A 320 20.91 -15.19 -6.98
C LEU A 320 21.74 -16.49 -6.83
N SER A 321 21.17 -17.66 -7.15
CA SER A 321 21.84 -18.95 -6.98
C SER A 321 23.14 -19.05 -7.80
N ASP A 322 23.16 -18.47 -8.99
CA ASP A 322 24.34 -18.42 -9.88
C ASP A 322 25.25 -17.20 -9.64
N ALA A 323 24.93 -16.38 -8.65
CA ALA A 323 25.70 -15.16 -8.39
C ALA A 323 27.07 -15.47 -7.77
N GLN A 324 28.05 -14.60 -8.05
CA GLN A 324 29.39 -14.69 -7.47
C GLN A 324 29.46 -13.94 -6.14
N ILE A 325 30.29 -14.42 -5.20
CA ILE A 325 30.60 -13.66 -3.99
C ILE A 325 31.21 -12.32 -4.37
N GLY A 326 30.73 -11.24 -3.73
CA GLY A 326 31.06 -9.86 -4.05
C GLY A 326 30.19 -9.24 -5.14
N GLN A 327 29.40 -10.02 -5.88
CA GLN A 327 28.47 -9.49 -6.88
C GLN A 327 27.42 -8.59 -6.21
N ARG A 328 27.09 -7.50 -6.90
CA ARG A 328 26.07 -6.55 -6.47
C ARG A 328 24.97 -6.47 -7.51
N LEU A 329 23.73 -6.43 -7.03
CA LEU A 329 22.53 -6.21 -7.83
C LEU A 329 21.68 -5.16 -7.13
N SER A 330 21.27 -4.10 -7.83
CA SER A 330 20.33 -3.12 -7.25
C SER A 330 18.97 -3.24 -7.90
N LEU A 331 17.91 -3.20 -7.10
CA LEU A 331 16.59 -2.78 -7.54
C LEU A 331 16.61 -1.24 -7.65
N VAL A 332 16.22 -0.72 -8.80
CA VAL A 332 16.20 0.73 -9.08
C VAL A 332 14.81 1.17 -9.49
N SER A 333 14.49 2.45 -9.27
CA SER A 333 13.54 3.14 -10.13
C SER A 333 14.31 3.63 -11.33
N ASP A 334 14.01 3.13 -12.52
CA ASP A 334 14.67 3.53 -13.76
C ASP A 334 14.08 4.84 -14.31
N SER A 335 14.83 5.47 -15.21
CA SER A 335 14.41 6.70 -15.84
C SER A 335 13.18 6.51 -16.73
N TYR A 336 12.30 7.51 -16.68
CA TYR A 336 11.19 7.66 -17.61
C TYR A 336 10.86 9.14 -17.78
N ARG A 337 10.19 9.50 -18.86
CA ARG A 337 9.75 10.87 -19.06
C ARG A 337 8.42 11.07 -18.34
N ALA A 338 8.40 11.93 -17.34
CA ALA A 338 7.18 12.39 -16.71
C ALA A 338 6.64 13.62 -17.45
N GLY A 339 5.36 13.60 -17.82
CA GLY A 339 4.73 14.72 -18.51
C GLY A 339 4.59 15.92 -17.56
N MET A 340 5.09 17.08 -17.98
CA MET A 340 4.76 18.36 -17.34
C MET A 340 3.48 18.90 -17.97
N MET A 341 2.62 19.57 -17.18
CA MET A 341 1.50 20.35 -17.71
C MET A 341 2.00 21.27 -18.84
N GLY A 342 1.65 20.93 -20.09
CA GLY A 342 2.17 21.58 -21.28
C GLY A 342 1.98 23.09 -21.22
N GLY A 343 3.07 23.85 -21.42
CA GLY A 343 3.05 25.33 -21.46
C GLY A 343 3.60 26.04 -20.22
N MET A 344 3.76 25.37 -19.07
CA MET A 344 4.34 25.97 -17.85
C MET A 344 5.84 25.69 -17.65
N GLY A 345 6.53 25.18 -18.67
CA GLY A 345 7.98 24.87 -18.62
C GLY A 345 8.85 26.06 -18.20
N GLY A 346 8.43 27.30 -18.50
CA GLY A 346 9.11 28.53 -18.05
C GLY A 346 8.88 28.88 -16.57
N MET A 347 7.71 28.55 -16.02
CA MET A 347 7.38 28.81 -14.61
C MET A 347 7.95 27.76 -13.66
N GLY A 348 8.13 26.51 -14.13
CA GLY A 348 8.76 25.43 -13.35
C GLY A 348 10.25 25.70 -13.02
N ALA A 349 10.92 26.57 -13.78
CA ALA A 349 12.28 27.02 -13.47
C ALA A 349 12.31 28.09 -12.37
N MET A 350 11.24 28.88 -12.21
CA MET A 350 11.14 29.95 -11.19
C MET A 350 10.56 29.48 -9.85
N MET A 351 9.87 28.34 -9.82
CA MET A 351 9.17 27.83 -8.62
C MET A 351 9.93 26.74 -7.85
N GLY A 352 11.21 26.55 -8.16
CA GLY A 352 12.06 25.51 -7.56
C GLY A 352 11.83 24.15 -8.21
N ARG A 353 12.89 23.58 -8.79
CA ARG A 353 12.86 22.17 -9.21
C ARG A 353 12.94 21.31 -7.96
N SER A 354 12.04 20.32 -7.81
CA SER A 354 12.31 19.22 -6.88
C SER A 354 13.67 18.63 -7.24
N ALA A 355 14.55 18.45 -6.25
CA ALA A 355 15.89 17.91 -6.49
C ALA A 355 15.83 16.48 -7.04
N LEU A 356 14.70 15.78 -6.85
CA LEU A 356 14.42 14.47 -7.43
C LEU A 356 13.16 14.51 -8.31
N PRO A 357 13.29 14.75 -9.63
CA PRO A 357 12.18 14.67 -10.57
C PRO A 357 11.44 13.32 -10.53
N ALA A 358 10.16 13.28 -10.94
CA ALA A 358 9.33 12.07 -10.90
C ALA A 358 10.00 10.85 -11.57
N GLY A 359 10.53 11.04 -12.79
CA GLY A 359 11.17 9.97 -13.58
C GLY A 359 12.70 9.93 -13.51
N ALA A 360 13.29 10.45 -12.44
CA ALA A 360 14.73 10.30 -12.20
C ALA A 360 15.08 8.85 -11.88
N ARG A 361 16.29 8.42 -12.28
CA ARG A 361 16.82 7.10 -11.90
C ARG A 361 17.49 7.16 -10.53
N PHE A 362 17.18 6.21 -9.65
CA PHE A 362 17.80 6.06 -8.33
C PHE A 362 17.66 4.64 -7.77
N ASP A 363 18.53 4.27 -6.83
CA ASP A 363 18.52 2.97 -6.19
C ASP A 363 17.44 2.87 -5.10
N LEU A 364 16.79 1.72 -4.99
CA LEU A 364 15.78 1.40 -3.98
C LEU A 364 16.29 0.36 -2.97
N LEU A 365 17.03 -0.64 -3.45
CA LEU A 365 17.62 -1.69 -2.62
C LEU A 365 18.88 -2.22 -3.32
N GLY A 366 19.99 -2.28 -2.60
CA GLY A 366 21.16 -3.03 -3.03
C GLY A 366 21.17 -4.44 -2.44
N LEU A 367 21.56 -5.43 -3.22
CA LEU A 367 21.82 -6.80 -2.79
C LEU A 367 23.29 -7.10 -3.06
N ARG A 368 24.05 -7.40 -2.01
CA ARG A 368 25.46 -7.78 -2.11
C ARG A 368 25.61 -9.24 -1.68
N VAL A 369 26.13 -10.07 -2.57
CA VAL A 369 26.33 -11.48 -2.28
C VAL A 369 27.58 -11.65 -1.40
N THR A 370 27.41 -12.09 -0.15
CA THR A 370 28.50 -12.29 0.82
C THR A 370 28.76 -13.75 1.15
N ASP A 371 27.73 -14.60 0.99
CA ASP A 371 27.77 -15.99 1.44
C ASP A 371 27.33 -16.95 0.33
N ARG A 372 27.86 -18.18 0.38
CA ARG A 372 27.35 -19.27 -0.46
C ARG A 372 26.30 -20.05 0.31
N ALA A 373 25.18 -20.32 -0.35
CA ALA A 373 24.15 -21.22 0.14
C ALA A 373 23.80 -22.22 -0.95
N ARG A 374 23.41 -23.44 -0.54
CA ARG A 374 22.73 -24.38 -1.42
C ARG A 374 21.25 -24.32 -1.10
N ASP A 375 20.47 -23.92 -2.08
CA ASP A 375 19.02 -23.85 -2.01
C ASP A 375 18.49 -24.56 -3.26
N GLY A 376 17.67 -25.59 -3.07
CA GLY A 376 17.15 -26.40 -4.17
C GLY A 376 15.87 -25.86 -4.79
N ARG A 377 15.36 -24.72 -4.29
CA ARG A 377 14.08 -24.17 -4.75
C ARG A 377 14.20 -23.63 -6.17
N SER A 378 13.22 -23.96 -6.98
CA SER A 378 13.05 -23.43 -8.32
C SER A 378 11.79 -22.59 -8.41
N LEU A 379 11.76 -21.61 -9.31
CA LEU A 379 10.58 -20.79 -9.58
C LEU A 379 9.37 -21.66 -10.01
N PRO A 380 8.29 -21.74 -9.20
CA PRO A 380 7.09 -22.48 -9.59
C PRO A 380 6.43 -21.86 -10.82
N GLN A 381 5.96 -22.68 -11.76
CA GLN A 381 5.32 -22.20 -12.99
C GLN A 381 3.80 -22.04 -12.86
N ASN A 382 3.18 -22.73 -11.90
CA ASN A 382 1.78 -22.59 -11.51
C ASN A 382 1.77 -22.02 -10.09
N LEU A 383 1.23 -20.82 -9.93
CA LEU A 383 1.28 -20.08 -8.66
C LEU A 383 -0.06 -20.16 -7.93
N ASP A 384 -1.17 -19.86 -8.59
CA ASP A 384 -2.48 -19.99 -7.97
C ASP A 384 -3.49 -20.66 -8.94
N PRO A 385 -3.86 -21.92 -8.69
CA PRO A 385 -4.88 -22.62 -9.47
C PRO A 385 -6.31 -22.18 -9.16
N GLU A 386 -6.54 -21.48 -8.03
CA GLU A 386 -7.85 -20.98 -7.59
C GLU A 386 -8.12 -19.53 -8.04
N LEU A 387 -7.16 -18.88 -8.70
CA LEU A 387 -7.34 -17.53 -9.24
C LEU A 387 -8.53 -17.50 -10.21
N SER A 388 -9.61 -16.82 -9.78
CA SER A 388 -10.85 -16.69 -10.54
C SER A 388 -11.22 -15.22 -10.73
N PRO A 389 -10.81 -14.60 -11.86
CA PRO A 389 -11.24 -13.25 -12.23
C PRO A 389 -12.76 -13.14 -12.43
N PRO A 390 -13.36 -11.96 -12.23
CA PRO A 390 -14.76 -11.72 -12.57
C PRO A 390 -15.09 -12.10 -14.02
N SER A 391 -16.15 -12.91 -14.19
CA SER A 391 -16.60 -13.38 -15.50
C SER A 391 -17.38 -12.28 -16.24
N VAL A 392 -16.90 -11.89 -17.42
CA VAL A 392 -17.58 -10.90 -18.27
C VAL A 392 -18.11 -11.53 -19.55
N THR A 393 -19.25 -11.01 -20.03
CA THR A 393 -19.85 -11.37 -21.31
C THR A 393 -20.09 -10.12 -22.15
N ARG A 394 -20.56 -10.28 -23.39
CA ARG A 394 -20.90 -9.15 -24.26
C ARG A 394 -22.07 -8.31 -23.74
N THR A 395 -22.84 -8.83 -22.78
CA THR A 395 -24.00 -8.15 -22.19
C THR A 395 -23.71 -7.61 -20.79
N THR A 396 -22.49 -7.77 -20.27
CA THR A 396 -22.10 -7.21 -18.97
C THR A 396 -22.26 -5.68 -19.00
N PRO A 397 -22.98 -5.06 -18.05
CA PRO A 397 -23.17 -3.62 -18.01
C PRO A 397 -21.84 -2.87 -17.96
N ILE A 398 -21.72 -1.78 -18.72
CA ILE A 398 -20.56 -0.90 -18.70
C ILE A 398 -20.96 0.43 -18.07
N ARG A 399 -20.31 0.79 -16.97
CA ARG A 399 -20.45 2.06 -16.27
C ARG A 399 -19.21 2.91 -16.51
N ARG A 400 -19.40 4.19 -16.82
CA ARG A 400 -18.30 5.07 -17.26
C ARG A 400 -18.00 6.14 -16.21
N PHE A 401 -16.71 6.34 -15.95
CA PHE A 401 -16.19 7.28 -14.96
C PHE A 401 -15.14 8.18 -15.59
N GLU A 402 -15.50 9.45 -15.78
CA GLU A 402 -14.70 10.47 -16.45
C GLU A 402 -13.94 11.32 -15.45
N PHE A 403 -12.62 11.38 -15.61
CA PHE A 403 -11.77 12.18 -14.75
C PHE A 403 -11.77 13.63 -15.22
N GLY A 404 -12.10 14.52 -14.30
CA GLY A 404 -12.08 15.96 -14.51
C GLY A 404 -11.05 16.63 -13.63
N MET A 405 -10.47 17.70 -14.16
CA MET A 405 -9.69 18.67 -13.40
C MET A 405 -10.16 20.06 -13.81
N ARG A 406 -10.59 20.87 -12.86
CA ARG A 406 -11.00 22.26 -13.09
C ARG A 406 -10.11 23.18 -12.27
N MET A 407 -9.47 24.15 -12.95
CA MET A 407 -8.62 25.16 -12.28
C MET A 407 -9.39 25.79 -11.12
N MET A 408 -8.75 25.90 -9.96
CA MET A 408 -9.31 26.41 -8.69
C MET A 408 -10.46 25.60 -8.06
N ARG A 409 -11.04 24.62 -8.77
CA ARG A 409 -12.08 23.73 -8.21
C ARG A 409 -11.54 22.37 -7.81
N GLY A 410 -10.37 21.95 -8.28
CA GLY A 410 -9.75 20.68 -7.92
C GLY A 410 -10.13 19.56 -8.90
N PHE A 411 -10.21 18.33 -8.38
CA PHE A 411 -10.45 17.12 -9.16
C PHE A 411 -11.88 16.61 -8.98
N SER A 412 -12.35 15.87 -9.97
CA SER A 412 -13.71 15.34 -10.01
C SER A 412 -13.79 14.03 -10.77
N ILE A 413 -14.82 13.24 -10.49
CA ILE A 413 -15.23 12.09 -11.28
C ILE A 413 -16.67 12.34 -11.77
N ASN A 414 -16.92 12.20 -13.07
CA ASN A 414 -18.21 12.54 -13.70
C ASN A 414 -18.67 13.96 -13.29
N GLU A 415 -17.73 14.92 -13.36
CA GLU A 415 -17.88 16.33 -12.94
C GLU A 415 -18.27 16.57 -11.47
N ARG A 416 -18.29 15.53 -10.64
CA ARG A 416 -18.65 15.59 -9.22
C ARG A 416 -17.41 15.45 -8.35
N GLN A 417 -17.36 16.25 -7.29
CA GLN A 417 -16.31 16.14 -6.27
C GLN A 417 -16.80 15.29 -5.11
N PHE A 418 -15.87 14.92 -4.24
CA PHE A 418 -16.21 14.35 -2.94
C PHE A 418 -17.00 15.37 -2.11
N GLU A 419 -18.17 14.98 -1.63
CA GLU A 419 -19.02 15.84 -0.82
C GLU A 419 -19.85 14.98 0.15
N GLY A 420 -19.31 14.77 1.34
CA GLY A 420 -19.92 13.89 2.35
C GLY A 420 -20.21 12.48 1.82
N ALA A 421 -21.21 11.82 2.41
CA ALA A 421 -21.62 10.47 2.02
C ALA A 421 -22.65 10.43 0.86
N LYS A 422 -22.50 11.33 -0.14
CA LYS A 422 -23.43 11.41 -1.29
C LYS A 422 -23.10 10.38 -2.37
N VAL A 423 -24.12 9.63 -2.78
CA VAL A 423 -24.10 8.66 -3.88
C VAL A 423 -25.03 9.16 -4.97
N ALA A 424 -24.59 9.17 -6.22
CA ALA A 424 -25.48 9.44 -7.36
C ALA A 424 -26.14 8.16 -7.88
N ASP A 425 -27.21 8.32 -8.66
CA ASP A 425 -27.97 7.19 -9.20
C ASP A 425 -27.11 6.26 -10.07
N ASP A 426 -26.14 6.82 -10.78
CA ASP A 426 -25.15 6.09 -11.58
C ASP A 426 -23.98 5.52 -10.77
N GLU A 427 -24.04 5.55 -9.44
CA GLU A 427 -23.08 4.91 -8.52
C GLU A 427 -23.76 3.86 -7.61
N ILE A 428 -24.99 3.46 -7.96
CA ILE A 428 -25.70 2.39 -7.28
C ILE A 428 -25.57 1.12 -8.12
N VAL A 429 -25.08 0.05 -7.48
CA VAL A 429 -24.86 -1.27 -8.06
C VAL A 429 -25.65 -2.33 -7.28
N ALA A 430 -26.03 -3.41 -7.94
CA ALA A 430 -26.75 -4.49 -7.29
C ALA A 430 -25.79 -5.50 -6.65
N LEU A 431 -26.16 -6.03 -5.48
CA LEU A 431 -25.46 -7.14 -4.84
C LEU A 431 -25.57 -8.39 -5.72
N GLY A 432 -24.45 -9.07 -5.94
CA GLY A 432 -24.31 -10.26 -6.79
C GLY A 432 -23.97 -9.95 -8.24
N ASP A 433 -24.16 -8.71 -8.70
CA ASP A 433 -23.90 -8.33 -10.09
C ASP A 433 -22.40 -8.25 -10.40
N THR A 434 -22.08 -8.58 -11.65
CA THR A 434 -20.80 -8.25 -12.26
C THR A 434 -20.99 -7.09 -13.22
N GLU A 435 -20.20 -6.03 -13.05
CA GLU A 435 -20.17 -4.88 -13.94
C GLU A 435 -18.76 -4.66 -14.50
N ILE A 436 -18.70 -3.96 -15.64
CA ILE A 436 -17.46 -3.36 -16.14
C ILE A 436 -17.49 -1.87 -15.80
N TRP A 437 -16.45 -1.40 -15.12
CA TRP A 437 -16.22 0.03 -14.92
C TRP A 437 -15.15 0.51 -15.90
N GLU A 438 -15.49 1.52 -16.71
CA GLU A 438 -14.61 2.16 -17.67
C GLU A 438 -14.12 3.50 -17.11
N PHE A 439 -12.85 3.54 -16.74
CA PHE A 439 -12.14 4.75 -16.34
C PHE A 439 -11.63 5.51 -17.56
N VAL A 440 -11.95 6.82 -17.60
CA VAL A 440 -11.69 7.70 -18.73
C VAL A 440 -10.77 8.84 -18.29
N ASN A 441 -9.51 8.77 -18.72
CA ASN A 441 -8.53 9.79 -18.41
C ASN A 441 -8.24 10.70 -19.61
N ASP A 442 -8.99 11.79 -19.72
CA ASP A 442 -8.70 12.88 -20.67
C ASP A 442 -7.88 14.02 -20.06
N THR A 443 -7.50 13.87 -18.79
CA THR A 443 -6.62 14.81 -18.10
C THR A 443 -5.15 14.65 -18.54
N MET A 444 -4.28 15.52 -18.04
CA MET A 444 -2.83 15.49 -18.33
C MET A 444 -2.02 14.61 -17.38
N MET A 445 -2.64 14.08 -16.33
CA MET A 445 -1.96 13.41 -15.22
C MET A 445 -2.38 11.94 -15.13
N PRO A 446 -1.48 11.04 -14.74
CA PRO A 446 -1.86 9.67 -14.43
C PRO A 446 -2.69 9.61 -13.14
N HIS A 447 -3.66 8.69 -13.09
CA HIS A 447 -4.51 8.47 -11.91
C HIS A 447 -4.51 6.98 -11.53
N PRO A 448 -3.88 6.59 -10.41
CA PRO A 448 -4.06 5.26 -9.83
C PRO A 448 -5.45 5.17 -9.20
N MET A 449 -6.39 4.50 -9.85
CA MET A 449 -7.76 4.37 -9.33
C MET A 449 -7.90 3.17 -8.42
N HIS A 450 -8.28 3.42 -7.17
CA HIS A 450 -8.59 2.43 -6.17
C HIS A 450 -10.10 2.26 -6.00
N VAL A 451 -10.58 1.02 -5.84
CA VAL A 451 -11.97 0.69 -5.51
C VAL A 451 -11.98 -0.12 -4.21
N HIS A 452 -12.68 0.36 -3.19
CA HIS A 452 -12.78 -0.32 -1.91
C HIS A 452 -13.63 -1.58 -1.99
N GLY A 453 -13.51 -2.44 -0.97
CA GLY A 453 -14.47 -3.50 -0.70
C GLY A 453 -14.42 -4.69 -1.65
N LEU A 454 -13.60 -4.69 -2.71
CA LEU A 454 -13.37 -5.86 -3.56
C LEU A 454 -12.12 -5.71 -4.43
N GLN A 455 -11.78 -6.78 -5.13
CA GLN A 455 -10.73 -6.80 -6.14
C GLN A 455 -11.34 -6.99 -7.53
N PHE A 456 -10.65 -6.53 -8.55
CA PHE A 456 -11.09 -6.53 -9.95
C PHE A 456 -10.01 -7.08 -10.88
N ALA A 457 -10.43 -7.42 -12.09
CA ALA A 457 -9.52 -7.76 -13.18
C ALA A 457 -9.54 -6.66 -14.25
N VAL A 458 -8.40 -6.31 -14.81
CA VAL A 458 -8.33 -5.43 -15.98
C VAL A 458 -8.72 -6.25 -17.22
N VAL A 459 -9.77 -5.84 -17.91
CA VAL A 459 -10.28 -6.54 -19.11
C VAL A 459 -9.83 -5.87 -20.40
N GLU A 460 -9.58 -4.56 -20.37
CA GLU A 460 -9.18 -3.83 -21.57
C GLU A 460 -8.44 -2.53 -21.22
N ARG A 461 -7.37 -2.24 -21.97
CA ARG A 461 -6.73 -0.92 -22.00
C ARG A 461 -6.73 -0.39 -23.43
N ARG A 462 -7.27 0.81 -23.64
CA ARG A 462 -7.24 1.50 -24.93
C ARG A 462 -6.53 2.83 -24.83
N ARG A 463 -5.53 3.03 -25.67
CA ARG A 463 -4.91 4.34 -25.88
C ARG A 463 -5.72 5.10 -26.93
N MET A 464 -6.34 6.21 -26.52
CA MET A 464 -7.15 7.07 -27.38
C MET A 464 -6.34 8.20 -27.99
N THR A 465 -5.39 8.76 -27.24
CA THR A 465 -4.49 9.83 -27.71
C THR A 465 -3.04 9.53 -27.36
N ASP A 466 -2.11 10.41 -27.75
CA ASP A 466 -0.78 10.36 -27.16
C ASP A 466 -0.88 10.52 -25.63
N ARG A 467 0.01 9.86 -24.87
CA ARG A 467 0.02 9.83 -23.39
C ARG A 467 0.52 11.14 -22.77
N ARG A 468 0.39 12.23 -23.52
CA ARG A 468 0.64 13.62 -23.15
C ARG A 468 1.88 13.83 -22.25
N GLY A 469 2.99 13.20 -22.63
CA GLY A 469 4.27 13.35 -21.94
C GLY A 469 4.69 12.20 -21.01
N TRP A 470 3.89 11.14 -20.88
CA TRP A 470 4.20 9.93 -20.10
C TRP A 470 4.49 8.69 -20.98
N PRO A 471 5.49 8.73 -21.87
CA PRO A 471 5.92 7.54 -22.60
C PRO A 471 6.61 6.55 -21.63
N ASP A 472 6.71 5.29 -22.04
CA ASP A 472 7.61 4.30 -21.42
C ASP A 472 7.24 3.80 -20.01
N LEU A 473 5.96 3.92 -19.62
CA LEU A 473 5.40 3.29 -18.41
C LEU A 473 4.46 2.12 -18.71
N ASP A 474 3.89 2.06 -19.90
CA ASP A 474 2.83 1.10 -20.22
C ASP A 474 3.31 -0.34 -20.36
N SER A 475 4.51 -0.54 -20.90
CA SER A 475 5.06 -1.89 -21.07
C SER A 475 5.44 -2.55 -19.74
N GLY A 476 5.41 -1.80 -18.63
CA GLY A 476 5.61 -2.31 -17.27
C GLY A 476 4.33 -2.42 -16.46
N LEU A 477 3.15 -2.12 -17.02
CA LEU A 477 1.88 -2.33 -16.33
C LEU A 477 1.62 -3.83 -16.20
N VAL A 478 1.23 -4.27 -15.00
CA VAL A 478 0.91 -5.67 -14.72
C VAL A 478 -0.59 -5.79 -14.49
N ASP A 479 -1.32 -6.13 -15.55
CA ASP A 479 -2.79 -6.27 -15.54
C ASP A 479 -3.25 -7.70 -15.26
N ALA A 480 -2.32 -8.65 -15.19
CA ALA A 480 -2.66 -10.02 -14.89
C ALA A 480 -3.01 -10.17 -13.41
N GLY A 481 -3.89 -11.13 -13.10
CA GLY A 481 -4.32 -11.39 -11.73
C GLY A 481 -5.49 -10.50 -11.31
N LEU A 482 -5.58 -10.31 -10.00
CA LEU A 482 -6.54 -9.41 -9.38
C LEU A 482 -5.82 -8.17 -8.86
N LEU A 483 -6.46 -7.03 -9.06
CA LEU A 483 -6.01 -5.71 -8.66
C LEU A 483 -7.06 -5.07 -7.76
N ASP A 484 -6.67 -4.13 -6.92
CA ASP A 484 -7.62 -3.18 -6.32
C ASP A 484 -7.27 -1.74 -6.65
N THR A 485 -6.10 -1.52 -7.27
CA THR A 485 -5.63 -0.22 -7.71
C THR A 485 -5.09 -0.32 -9.13
N VAL A 486 -5.64 0.48 -10.06
CA VAL A 486 -5.24 0.48 -11.48
C VAL A 486 -4.73 1.84 -11.94
N LEU A 487 -3.51 1.88 -12.44
CA LEU A 487 -2.98 3.10 -13.08
C LEU A 487 -3.69 3.37 -14.40
N VAL A 488 -4.30 4.54 -14.54
CA VAL A 488 -4.91 5.05 -15.77
C VAL A 488 -4.07 6.21 -16.29
N LEU A 489 -3.31 5.99 -17.37
CA LEU A 489 -2.42 7.00 -17.95
C LEU A 489 -3.22 8.07 -18.73
N PRO A 490 -2.66 9.27 -18.95
CA PRO A 490 -3.30 10.28 -19.79
C PRO A 490 -3.65 9.75 -21.18
N GLY A 491 -4.84 10.09 -21.69
CA GLY A 491 -5.32 9.65 -22.99
C GLY A 491 -5.70 8.17 -23.06
N GLU A 492 -5.84 7.50 -21.91
CA GLU A 492 -6.21 6.09 -21.80
C GLU A 492 -7.68 5.92 -21.42
N ARG A 493 -8.23 4.76 -21.79
CA ARG A 493 -9.45 4.16 -21.23
C ARG A 493 -9.08 2.81 -20.66
N VAL A 494 -9.43 2.57 -19.40
CA VAL A 494 -9.18 1.29 -18.74
C VAL A 494 -10.50 0.72 -18.28
N ARG A 495 -10.81 -0.52 -18.70
CA ARG A 495 -11.97 -1.26 -18.25
C ARG A 495 -11.55 -2.30 -17.23
N ILE A 496 -12.21 -2.27 -16.08
CA ILE A 496 -12.06 -3.27 -15.03
C ILE A 496 -13.38 -4.01 -14.84
N ALA A 497 -13.30 -5.30 -14.55
CA ALA A 497 -14.44 -6.13 -14.22
C ALA A 497 -14.48 -6.36 -12.70
N LEU A 498 -15.64 -6.10 -12.10
CA LEU A 498 -15.89 -6.10 -10.66
C LEU A 498 -17.10 -6.98 -10.39
N THR A 499 -17.08 -7.80 -9.33
CA THR A 499 -18.29 -8.49 -8.85
C THR A 499 -18.60 -8.07 -7.42
N PHE A 500 -19.78 -7.51 -7.19
CA PHE A 500 -20.18 -6.97 -5.88
C PHE A 500 -20.78 -8.06 -5.01
N LYS A 501 -19.93 -8.86 -4.37
CA LYS A 501 -20.35 -10.00 -3.55
C LYS A 501 -20.42 -9.64 -2.06
N ASP A 502 -21.13 -10.46 -1.31
CA ASP A 502 -21.08 -10.60 0.16
C ASP A 502 -21.62 -9.44 1.03
N PHE A 503 -21.45 -8.18 0.63
CA PHE A 503 -21.77 -7.04 1.50
C PHE A 503 -22.54 -5.93 0.79
N GLU A 504 -23.67 -5.55 1.38
CA GLU A 504 -24.39 -4.31 1.05
C GLU A 504 -23.80 -3.11 1.79
N GLY A 505 -24.02 -1.92 1.24
CA GLY A 505 -23.72 -0.66 1.91
C GLY A 505 -22.89 0.30 1.07
N LEU A 506 -22.24 1.24 1.76
CA LEU A 506 -21.47 2.32 1.14
C LEU A 506 -20.00 1.94 1.09
N TYR A 507 -19.39 2.09 -0.08
CA TYR A 507 -17.95 1.97 -0.28
C TYR A 507 -17.46 3.17 -1.09
N ILE A 508 -16.15 3.36 -1.19
CA ILE A 508 -15.55 4.46 -1.95
C ILE A 508 -14.69 3.95 -3.09
N TYR A 509 -14.53 4.81 -4.08
CA TYR A 509 -13.55 4.66 -5.14
C TYR A 509 -12.93 6.03 -5.40
N HIS A 510 -11.62 6.06 -5.65
CA HIS A 510 -10.88 7.33 -5.71
C HIS A 510 -9.55 7.18 -6.42
N CYS A 511 -8.97 8.32 -6.81
CA CYS A 511 -7.57 8.37 -7.20
C CYS A 511 -6.70 8.25 -5.95
N HIS A 512 -5.67 7.41 -5.99
CA HIS A 512 -4.69 7.22 -4.90
C HIS A 512 -3.43 8.08 -5.08
N ASN A 513 -3.48 9.06 -6.00
CA ASN A 513 -2.67 10.25 -5.82
C ASN A 513 -3.35 11.04 -4.68
N MET A 514 -2.74 11.02 -3.50
CA MET A 514 -3.41 11.49 -2.28
C MET A 514 -3.75 12.99 -2.33
N GLU A 515 -2.99 13.79 -3.09
CA GLU A 515 -3.36 15.18 -3.30
C GLU A 515 -4.58 15.31 -4.22
N HIS A 516 -4.73 14.45 -5.23
CA HIS A 516 -5.95 14.43 -6.05
C HIS A 516 -7.16 13.95 -5.23
N GLU A 517 -6.96 12.94 -4.39
CA GLU A 517 -7.94 12.41 -3.45
C GLU A 517 -8.47 13.51 -2.51
N ASP A 518 -7.56 14.17 -1.79
CA ASP A 518 -7.88 15.21 -0.81
C ASP A 518 -8.55 16.43 -1.46
N ASN A 519 -8.30 16.67 -2.76
CA ASN A 519 -8.86 17.76 -3.55
C ASN A 519 -10.05 17.33 -4.44
N GLY A 520 -10.74 16.25 -4.06
CA GLY A 520 -12.09 15.93 -4.52
C GLY A 520 -12.22 14.73 -5.45
N MET A 521 -11.14 14.04 -5.81
CA MET A 521 -11.18 12.87 -6.71
C MET A 521 -11.55 11.56 -5.99
N MET A 522 -12.62 11.63 -5.20
CA MET A 522 -13.17 10.51 -4.45
C MET A 522 -14.70 10.56 -4.52
N ARG A 523 -15.32 9.39 -4.56
CA ARG A 523 -16.77 9.23 -4.62
C ARG A 523 -17.21 8.02 -3.82
N TYR A 524 -18.43 8.05 -3.30
CA TYR A 524 -19.10 6.87 -2.77
C TYR A 524 -19.85 6.13 -3.88
N TYR A 525 -19.86 4.80 -3.80
CA TYR A 525 -20.83 3.94 -4.49
C TYR A 525 -21.63 3.14 -3.46
N ARG A 526 -22.82 2.68 -3.84
CA ARG A 526 -23.70 1.90 -2.98
C ARG A 526 -24.00 0.54 -3.59
N VAL A 527 -23.74 -0.51 -2.84
CA VAL A 527 -24.21 -1.87 -3.12
C VAL A 527 -25.56 -2.08 -2.41
N ARG A 528 -26.59 -2.53 -3.14
CA ARG A 528 -27.92 -2.84 -2.59
C ARG A 528 -28.49 -4.11 -3.22
N ALA A 529 -29.35 -4.83 -2.51
CA ALA A 529 -30.11 -5.96 -3.06
C ALA A 529 -31.07 -5.57 -4.19
#